data_AF-A0A1G5EM80-F1
#
_entry.id   AF-A0A1G5EM80-F1
#
_cell.length_a   1.000
_cell.length_b   1.000
_cell.length_c   1.000
_cell.angle_alpha   90.00
_cell.angle_beta   90.00
_cell.angle_gamma   90.00
#
_symmetry.space_group_name_H-M   'P 1'
#
loop_
_entity.id
_entity.type
_entity.pdbx_description
1 polymer ?
#
loop_
_entity_poly.entity_id
_entity_poly.type
_entity_poly.pdbx_seq_one_letter_code
_entity_poly.pdbx_strand_id
1 'polypeptide(L)'
;MNMPENSLEHIHLVKDSIVNSHAWKGKLDLVNIVMIGLAKELPKHEEKYELHRLLGALLSQDLTANEKLDIIGNEYAIPMEKDSREDVSIMCNLSQKIKETGIETGIEMGKREMIIKMYNKGYTAAQIADVAEMDEKKIKDIIKNAELLTV
;
A
#
# COMPACT_ATOMS: atom_id res chain seq x y z
N MET A 1 5.35 2.46 5.98
CA MET A 1 4.64 3.69 6.37
C MET A 1 3.47 3.31 7.26
N ASN A 2 3.10 4.16 8.21
CA ASN A 2 2.02 3.99 9.21
C ASN A 2 2.46 3.56 10.62
N MET A 3 3.70 3.81 11.01
CA MET A 3 4.08 3.77 12.43
C MET A 3 3.61 5.06 13.14
N PRO A 4 3.28 5.01 14.44
CA PRO A 4 2.89 6.21 15.20
C PRO A 4 4.02 7.24 15.29
N GLU A 5 5.27 6.77 15.23
CA GLU A 5 6.47 7.60 15.24
C GLU A 5 7.58 7.00 14.38
N ASN A 6 8.58 7.81 14.06
CA ASN A 6 9.78 7.37 13.36
C ASN A 6 10.68 6.57 14.30
N SER A 7 11.21 5.44 13.84
CA SER A 7 12.12 4.60 14.62
C SER A 7 13.29 4.09 13.79
N LEU A 8 14.39 3.76 14.47
CA LEU A 8 15.58 3.13 13.90
C LEU A 8 16.09 2.10 14.90
N GLU A 9 15.91 0.83 14.58
CA GLU A 9 16.30 -0.27 15.45
C GLU A 9 17.44 -1.07 14.81
N HIS A 10 18.44 -1.43 15.62
CA HIS A 10 19.55 -2.29 15.22
C HIS A 10 19.51 -3.60 16.00
N ILE A 11 19.32 -4.71 15.29
CA ILE A 11 19.21 -6.04 15.90
C ILE A 11 20.53 -6.80 15.75
N HIS A 12 21.15 -7.15 16.88
CA HIS A 12 22.36 -7.95 16.93
C HIS A 12 22.04 -9.41 17.25
N LEU A 13 22.42 -10.32 16.34
CA LEU A 13 22.21 -11.76 16.51
C LEU A 13 23.40 -12.41 17.22
N VAL A 14 23.13 -13.08 18.33
CA VAL A 14 24.13 -13.88 19.08
C VAL A 14 23.84 -15.36 18.86
N LYS A 15 24.87 -16.13 18.52
CA LYS A 15 24.76 -17.58 18.39
C LYS A 15 24.93 -18.23 19.75
N ASP A 16 23.90 -18.93 20.21
CA ASP A 16 23.97 -19.82 21.37
C ASP A 16 23.81 -21.29 20.94
N SER A 17 24.57 -22.21 21.54
CA SER A 17 24.63 -23.63 21.14
C SER A 17 24.15 -24.52 22.29
N ILE A 18 22.93 -25.06 22.15
CA ILE A 18 22.22 -25.73 23.25
C ILE A 18 22.66 -27.19 23.47
N VAL A 19 23.05 -27.89 22.41
CA VAL A 19 23.31 -29.35 22.49
C VAL A 19 24.77 -29.69 22.18
N ASN A 20 25.47 -28.93 21.31
CA ASN A 20 26.91 -29.08 21.01
C ASN A 20 27.46 -27.81 20.30
N SER A 21 28.74 -27.48 20.49
CA SER A 21 29.38 -26.35 19.81
C SER A 21 30.09 -26.77 18.51
N HIS A 22 29.65 -26.24 17.36
CA HIS A 22 30.35 -26.40 16.08
C HIS A 22 30.74 -25.04 15.49
N ALA A 23 31.96 -24.91 14.98
CA ALA A 23 32.41 -23.72 14.27
C ALA A 23 31.79 -23.68 12.87
N TRP A 24 30.61 -23.06 12.77
CA TRP A 24 29.98 -22.78 11.48
C TRP A 24 30.89 -21.85 10.69
N LYS A 25 31.30 -22.27 9.47
CA LYS A 25 32.18 -21.47 8.58
C LYS A 25 31.48 -20.26 7.95
N GLY A 26 30.18 -20.11 8.14
CA GLY A 26 29.41 -18.95 7.67
C GLY A 26 29.67 -17.73 8.56
N LYS A 27 29.75 -16.55 7.94
CA LYS A 27 29.96 -15.27 8.64
C LYS A 27 28.64 -14.76 9.24
N LEU A 28 28.18 -15.40 10.31
CA LEU A 28 26.93 -15.05 11.01
C LEU A 28 26.96 -13.63 11.60
N ASP A 29 28.16 -13.14 11.90
CA ASP A 29 28.49 -11.76 12.29
C ASP A 29 28.19 -10.72 11.20
N LEU A 30 27.99 -11.13 9.94
CA LEU A 30 27.59 -10.23 8.86
C LEU A 30 26.09 -9.98 8.77
N VAL A 31 25.25 -10.79 9.43
CA VAL A 31 23.79 -10.63 9.37
C VAL A 31 23.39 -9.50 10.30
N ASN A 32 23.33 -8.28 9.76
CA ASN A 32 22.83 -7.09 10.44
C ASN A 32 21.44 -6.76 9.90
N ILE A 33 20.45 -6.65 10.79
CA ILE A 33 19.09 -6.22 10.43
C ILE A 33 18.90 -4.81 10.97
N VAL A 34 18.70 -3.86 10.04
CA VAL A 34 18.34 -2.47 10.35
C VAL A 34 16.87 -2.30 9.99
N MET A 35 16.04 -1.98 10.99
CA MET A 35 14.63 -1.70 10.80
C MET A 35 14.38 -0.21 10.90
N ILE A 36 13.82 0.37 9.84
CA ILE A 36 13.49 1.81 9.77
C ILE A 36 11.97 1.95 9.77
N GLY A 37 11.42 2.51 10.85
CA GLY A 37 10.01 2.86 10.96
C GLY A 37 9.76 4.24 10.38
N LEU A 38 8.92 4.33 9.34
CA LEU A 38 8.48 5.60 8.76
C LEU A 38 7.08 5.96 9.28
N ALA A 39 6.97 7.13 9.90
CA ALA A 39 5.71 7.73 10.30
C ALA A 39 4.81 8.01 9.08
N LYS A 40 3.52 8.25 9.33
CA LYS A 40 2.58 8.62 8.26
C LYS A 40 2.87 10.03 7.72
N GLU A 41 3.10 10.97 8.62
CA GLU A 41 3.40 12.35 8.24
C GLU A 41 4.88 12.51 7.90
N LEU A 42 5.16 13.29 6.86
CA LEU A 42 6.52 13.60 6.46
C LEU A 42 7.17 14.47 7.55
N PRO A 43 8.26 14.02 8.21
CA PRO A 43 8.92 14.81 9.23
C PRO A 43 9.52 16.08 8.65
N LYS A 44 9.69 17.13 9.48
CA LYS A 44 10.36 18.37 9.08
C LYS A 44 11.82 18.10 8.67
N HIS A 45 12.37 18.99 7.85
CA HIS A 45 13.78 18.92 7.46
C HIS A 45 14.66 19.37 8.63
N GLU A 46 15.08 18.40 9.44
CA GLU A 46 15.91 18.57 10.63
C GLU A 46 16.91 17.42 10.70
N GLU A 47 18.13 17.68 11.19
CA GLU A 47 19.26 16.74 11.21
C GLU A 47 18.88 15.36 11.79
N LYS A 48 18.07 15.35 12.85
CA LYS A 48 17.61 14.12 13.51
C LYS A 48 16.83 13.17 12.60
N TYR A 49 16.10 13.70 11.62
CA TYR A 49 15.15 12.94 10.81
C TYR A 49 15.51 12.92 9.33
N GLU A 50 16.74 13.29 8.92
CA GLU A 50 17.13 13.35 7.51
C GLU A 50 16.85 12.05 6.75
N LEU A 51 17.28 10.91 7.29
CA LEU A 51 17.04 9.61 6.66
C LEU A 51 15.54 9.28 6.56
N HIS A 52 14.80 9.53 7.65
CA HIS A 52 13.35 9.30 7.68
C HIS A 52 12.59 10.22 6.74
N ARG A 53 13.05 11.46 6.56
CA ARG A 53 12.45 12.42 5.63
C ARG A 53 12.75 12.05 4.19
N LEU A 54 13.99 11.70 3.85
CA LEU A 54 14.35 11.25 2.52
C LEU A 54 13.55 10.00 2.11
N LEU A 55 13.57 8.96 2.96
CA LEU A 55 12.83 7.72 2.71
C LEU A 55 11.31 7.94 2.74
N GLY A 56 10.84 8.77 3.67
CA GLY A 56 9.44 9.17 3.77
C GLY A 56 8.97 9.88 2.51
N ALA A 57 9.76 10.81 1.97
CA ALA A 57 9.43 11.52 0.74
C ALA A 57 9.40 10.56 -0.46
N LEU A 58 10.45 9.77 -0.64
CA LEU A 58 10.55 8.81 -1.75
C LEU A 58 9.39 7.81 -1.76
N LEU A 59 9.04 7.26 -0.61
CA LEU A 59 8.04 6.20 -0.48
C LEU A 59 6.61 6.72 -0.25
N SER A 60 6.42 8.01 0.03
CA SER A 60 5.09 8.59 0.33
C SER A 60 4.07 8.29 -0.77
N GLN A 61 2.83 7.97 -0.35
CA GLN A 61 1.69 7.85 -1.27
C GLN A 61 0.96 9.19 -1.48
N ASP A 62 1.23 10.17 -0.63
CA ASP A 62 0.55 11.47 -0.63
C ASP A 62 1.33 12.52 -1.42
N LEU A 63 2.62 12.30 -1.67
CA LEU A 63 3.45 13.18 -2.51
C LEU A 63 3.36 12.77 -3.98
N THR A 64 3.22 13.78 -4.84
CA THR A 64 3.31 13.62 -6.29
C THR A 64 4.75 13.29 -6.73
N ALA A 65 4.91 12.72 -7.92
CA ALA A 65 6.22 12.43 -8.48
C ALA A 65 7.14 13.68 -8.52
N ASN A 66 6.58 14.85 -8.85
CA ASN A 66 7.35 16.10 -8.90
C ASN A 66 7.81 16.56 -7.51
N GLU A 67 6.96 16.48 -6.49
CA GLU A 67 7.35 16.85 -5.12
C GLU A 67 8.43 15.91 -4.58
N LYS A 68 8.36 14.61 -4.91
CA LYS A 68 9.42 13.66 -4.56
C LYS A 68 10.75 14.03 -5.21
N LEU A 69 10.73 14.32 -6.50
CA LEU A 69 11.92 14.73 -7.25
C LEU A 69 12.49 16.05 -6.75
N ASP A 70 11.64 16.98 -6.34
CA ASP A 70 12.05 18.25 -5.75
C ASP A 70 12.76 18.04 -4.40
N ILE A 71 12.17 17.25 -3.50
CA ILE A 71 12.80 16.92 -2.21
C ILE A 71 14.14 16.21 -2.46
N ILE A 72 14.17 15.14 -3.25
CA ILE A 72 15.41 14.37 -3.47
C ILE A 72 16.49 15.22 -4.16
N GLY A 73 16.09 15.99 -5.19
CA GLY A 73 17.00 16.75 -6.03
C GLY A 73 17.49 18.06 -5.41
N ASN A 74 16.57 18.85 -4.85
CA ASN A 74 16.88 20.19 -4.34
C ASN A 74 17.18 20.18 -2.84
N GLU A 75 16.47 19.39 -2.04
CA GLU A 75 16.67 19.36 -0.58
C GLU A 75 17.92 18.57 -0.19
N TYR A 76 18.16 17.41 -0.81
CA TYR A 76 19.31 16.54 -0.51
C TYR A 76 20.46 16.68 -1.51
N ALA A 77 20.33 17.55 -2.52
CA ALA A 77 21.31 17.73 -3.59
C ALA A 77 21.70 16.42 -4.29
N ILE A 78 20.80 15.43 -4.34
CA ILE A 78 21.04 14.16 -5.02
C ILE A 78 20.74 14.36 -6.51
N PRO A 79 21.72 14.14 -7.41
CA PRO A 79 21.51 14.39 -8.83
C PRO A 79 20.40 13.49 -9.39
N MET A 80 19.33 14.09 -9.90
CA MET A 80 18.23 13.37 -10.53
C MET A 80 18.49 13.25 -12.04
N GLU A 81 19.21 12.19 -12.41
CA GLU A 81 19.41 11.80 -13.81
C GLU A 81 18.08 11.43 -14.48
N LYS A 82 18.07 11.41 -15.82
CA LYS A 82 16.87 11.11 -16.60
C LYS A 82 16.24 9.78 -16.20
N ASP A 83 17.07 8.75 -16.07
CA ASP A 83 16.64 7.39 -15.76
C ASP A 83 16.02 7.33 -14.34
N SER A 84 16.64 7.98 -13.35
CA SER A 84 16.10 8.05 -11.98
C SER A 84 14.75 8.80 -11.91
N ARG A 85 14.58 9.83 -12.73
CA ARG A 85 13.29 10.55 -12.83
C ARG A 85 12.20 9.67 -13.44
N GLU A 86 12.56 8.88 -14.45
CA GLU A 86 11.65 7.96 -15.11
C GLU A 86 11.23 6.83 -14.15
N ASP A 87 12.16 6.27 -13.39
CA ASP A 87 11.87 5.25 -12.37
C ASP A 87 10.90 5.75 -11.29
N VAL A 88 11.13 6.97 -10.75
CA VAL A 88 10.24 7.59 -9.76
C VAL A 88 8.85 7.83 -10.36
N SER A 89 8.77 8.26 -11.62
CA SER A 89 7.51 8.46 -12.34
C SER A 89 6.75 7.15 -12.52
N ILE A 90 7.40 6.09 -13.00
CA ILE A 90 6.81 4.76 -13.20
C ILE A 90 6.26 4.21 -11.89
N MET A 91 7.03 4.31 -10.80
CA MET A 91 6.61 3.84 -9.47
C MET A 91 5.35 4.55 -8.98
N CYS A 92 5.29 5.88 -9.15
CA CYS A 92 4.12 6.67 -8.73
C CYS A 92 2.90 6.32 -9.57
N ASN A 93 3.03 6.22 -10.89
CA ASN A 93 1.94 5.89 -11.80
C ASN A 93 1.38 4.49 -11.54
N LEU A 94 2.24 3.50 -11.26
CA LEU A 94 1.81 2.15 -10.92
C LEU A 94 0.99 2.15 -9.62
N SER A 95 1.48 2.82 -8.58
CA SER A 95 0.80 2.92 -7.28
C SER A 95 -0.57 3.59 -7.40
N GLN A 96 -0.65 4.65 -8.20
CA GLN A 96 -1.90 5.35 -8.48
C GLN A 96 -2.90 4.44 -9.21
N LYS A 97 -2.46 3.74 -10.26
CA LYS A 97 -3.32 2.82 -11.01
C LYS A 97 -3.87 1.71 -10.11
N ILE A 98 -3.05 1.12 -9.25
CA ILE A 98 -3.50 0.10 -8.28
C ILE A 98 -4.57 0.68 -7.34
N LYS A 99 -4.37 1.90 -6.83
CA LYS A 99 -5.33 2.58 -5.95
C LYS A 99 -6.66 2.83 -6.66
N GLU A 100 -6.63 3.35 -7.89
CA GLU A 100 -7.81 3.63 -8.70
C GLU A 100 -8.58 2.35 -9.03
N THR A 101 -7.90 1.30 -9.53
CA THR A 101 -8.52 0.00 -9.79
C THR A 101 -9.08 -0.64 -8.52
N GLY A 102 -8.39 -0.49 -7.38
CA GLY A 102 -8.85 -0.98 -6.09
C GLY A 102 -10.13 -0.28 -5.61
N ILE A 103 -10.23 1.05 -5.79
CA ILE A 103 -11.43 1.83 -5.47
C ILE A 103 -12.59 1.42 -6.38
N GLU A 104 -12.36 1.34 -7.69
CA GLU A 104 -13.38 0.94 -8.67
C GLU A 104 -13.93 -0.46 -8.34
N THR A 105 -13.03 -1.42 -8.11
CA THR A 105 -13.40 -2.79 -7.72
C THR A 105 -14.16 -2.80 -6.39
N GLY A 106 -13.72 -2.03 -5.40
CA GLY A 106 -14.38 -1.92 -4.10
C GLY A 106 -15.79 -1.34 -4.19
N ILE A 107 -15.99 -0.31 -5.01
CA ILE A 107 -17.31 0.29 -5.27
C ILE A 107 -18.24 -0.74 -5.94
N GLU A 108 -17.76 -1.44 -6.97
CA GLU A 108 -18.51 -2.48 -7.65
C GLU A 108 -18.91 -3.62 -6.69
N MET A 109 -17.97 -4.08 -5.86
CA MET A 109 -18.25 -5.09 -4.83
C MET A 109 -19.29 -4.61 -3.81
N GLY A 110 -19.15 -3.38 -3.32
CA GLY A 110 -20.10 -2.80 -2.37
C GLY A 110 -21.51 -2.64 -2.96
N LYS A 111 -21.62 -2.22 -4.22
CA LYS A 111 -22.91 -2.17 -4.93
C LYS A 111 -23.54 -3.54 -5.06
N ARG A 112 -22.77 -4.57 -5.44
CA ARG A 112 -23.27 -5.96 -5.53
C ARG A 112 -23.74 -6.48 -4.18
N GLU A 113 -22.96 -6.26 -3.13
CA GLU A 113 -23.32 -6.68 -1.77
C GLU A 113 -24.62 -5.99 -1.30
N MET A 114 -24.78 -4.70 -1.59
CA MET A 114 -26.01 -3.95 -1.29
C MET A 114 -27.22 -4.52 -2.02
N ILE A 115 -27.09 -4.80 -3.32
CA ILE A 115 -28.16 -5.41 -4.15
C ILE A 115 -28.60 -6.75 -3.56
N ILE A 116 -27.64 -7.63 -3.21
CA ILE A 116 -27.94 -8.95 -2.62
C ILE A 116 -28.63 -8.79 -1.26
N LYS A 117 -28.17 -7.86 -0.40
CA LYS A 117 -28.81 -7.59 0.90
C LYS A 117 -30.23 -7.09 0.76
N MET A 118 -30.52 -6.23 -0.22
CA MET A 118 -31.88 -5.75 -0.49
C MET A 118 -32.77 -6.89 -0.99
N TYR A 119 -32.27 -7.70 -1.93
CA TYR A 119 -33.02 -8.85 -2.43
C TYR A 119 -33.35 -9.84 -1.31
N ASN A 120 -32.38 -10.17 -0.45
CA ASN A 120 -32.58 -11.04 0.71
C ASN A 120 -33.57 -10.49 1.75
N LYS A 121 -33.80 -9.17 1.76
CA LYS A 121 -34.83 -8.51 2.59
C LYS A 121 -36.21 -8.48 1.92
N GLY A 122 -36.37 -9.05 0.73
CA GLY A 122 -37.64 -9.18 0.02
C GLY A 122 -37.96 -8.04 -0.95
N TYR A 123 -36.98 -7.17 -1.26
CA TYR A 123 -37.18 -6.15 -2.30
C TYR A 123 -37.22 -6.79 -3.69
N THR A 124 -38.10 -6.31 -4.55
CA THR A 124 -38.19 -6.78 -5.94
C THR A 124 -37.05 -6.22 -6.79
N ALA A 125 -36.68 -6.92 -7.87
CA ALA A 125 -35.64 -6.46 -8.79
C ALA A 125 -35.91 -5.05 -9.34
N ALA A 126 -37.17 -4.70 -9.61
CA ALA A 126 -37.56 -3.38 -10.08
C ALA A 126 -37.34 -2.28 -9.02
N GLN A 127 -37.64 -2.56 -7.74
CA GLN A 127 -37.39 -1.61 -6.65
C GLN A 127 -35.89 -1.40 -6.41
N ILE A 128 -35.09 -2.47 -6.52
CA ILE A 128 -33.64 -2.37 -6.37
C ILE A 128 -33.03 -1.61 -7.56
N ALA A 129 -33.52 -1.84 -8.78
CA ALA A 129 -33.11 -1.13 -9.99
C ALA A 129 -33.32 0.39 -9.88
N ASP A 130 -34.47 0.79 -9.34
CA ASP A 130 -34.81 2.19 -9.08
C ASP A 130 -33.84 2.83 -8.07
N VAL A 131 -33.61 2.17 -6.92
CA VAL A 131 -32.72 2.68 -5.87
C VAL A 131 -31.24 2.69 -6.28
N ALA A 132 -30.80 1.69 -7.04
CA ALA A 132 -29.41 1.56 -7.47
C ALA A 132 -29.10 2.36 -8.75
N GLU A 133 -30.11 2.98 -9.38
CA GLU A 133 -30.01 3.64 -10.69
C GLU A 133 -29.39 2.72 -11.77
N MET A 134 -29.82 1.46 -11.79
CA MET A 134 -29.30 0.41 -12.68
C MET A 134 -30.42 -0.28 -13.44
N ASP A 135 -30.12 -0.78 -14.64
CA ASP A 135 -31.06 -1.59 -15.41
C ASP A 135 -31.53 -2.83 -14.61
N GLU A 136 -32.84 -3.07 -14.58
CA GLU A 136 -33.42 -4.24 -13.89
C GLU A 136 -32.82 -5.57 -14.39
N LYS A 137 -32.42 -5.64 -15.67
CA LYS A 137 -31.70 -6.80 -16.22
C LYS A 137 -30.37 -7.05 -15.51
N LYS A 138 -29.57 -6.00 -15.27
CA LYS A 138 -28.28 -6.11 -14.57
C LYS A 138 -28.46 -6.54 -13.12
N ILE A 139 -29.52 -6.05 -12.45
CA ILE A 139 -29.87 -6.48 -11.09
C ILE A 139 -30.17 -7.99 -11.07
N LYS A 140 -30.98 -8.49 -12.01
CA LYS A 140 -31.30 -9.92 -12.13
C LYS A 140 -30.06 -10.77 -12.39
N ASP A 141 -29.14 -10.30 -13.23
CA ASP A 141 -27.88 -11.02 -13.50
C ASP A 141 -26.98 -11.08 -12.26
N ILE A 142 -26.88 -9.99 -11.49
CA ILE A 142 -26.12 -9.96 -10.23
C ILE A 142 -26.71 -10.95 -9.20
N ILE A 143 -28.03 -10.95 -9.02
CA ILE A 143 -28.72 -11.87 -8.10
C ILE A 143 -28.49 -13.33 -8.52
N LYS A 144 -28.69 -13.65 -9.81
CA LYS A 144 -28.51 -15.00 -10.34
C LYS A 144 -27.08 -15.50 -10.18
N ASN A 145 -26.08 -14.64 -10.43
CA ASN A 145 -24.67 -14.99 -10.26
C ASN A 145 -24.31 -15.21 -8.78
N ALA A 146 -24.96 -14.52 -7.85
CA ALA A 146 -24.77 -14.74 -6.42
C ALA A 146 -25.34 -16.08 -5.94
N GLU A 147 -26.52 -16.48 -6.44
CA GLU A 147 -27.13 -17.78 -6.12
C GLU A 147 -26.28 -18.97 -6.63
N LEU A 148 -25.62 -18.81 -7.79
CA LEU A 148 -24.72 -19.82 -8.37
C LEU A 148 -23.41 -20.01 -7.58
N LEU A 149 -22.98 -19.02 -6.80
CA LEU A 149 -21.77 -19.08 -5.96
C LEU A 149 -22.01 -19.72 -4.59
N THR A 150 -23.27 -20.00 -4.24
CA THR A 150 -23.67 -20.63 -2.96
C THR A 150 -23.87 -22.15 -3.05
N VAL A 151 -23.56 -22.76 -4.20
CA VAL A 151 -23.60 -24.23 -4.46
C VAL A 151 -22.17 -24.78 -4.53
#